data_AF-A0A383C551-F1
#
_entry.id   AF-A0A383C551-F1
#
_cell.length_a   1.000
_cell.length_b   1.000
_cell.length_c   1.000
_cell.angle_alpha   90.00
_cell.angle_beta   90.00
_cell.angle_gamma   90.00
#
_symmetry.space_group_name_H-M   'P 1'
#
loop_
_entity.id
_entity.type
_entity.pdbx_description
1 polymer ?
#
loop_
_entity_poly.entity_id
_entity_poly.type
_entity_poly.pdbx_seq_one_letter_code
_entity_poly.pdbx_strand_id
1 'polypeptide(L)'
;MFINYDHQGLSSGGAAMVLGLALDLIIYLATPAPRHLKEMDYPREQRNLESRRKRCKAAWQPHLENTQSLILNAADKCPSSEKVLVIGSGALFDIPITELSRQFQEVVLVDILHPW
;
A
#
# COMPACT_ATOMS: atom_id res chain seq x y z
N MET A 1 16.80 -8.33 -6.31
CA MET A 1 17.28 -7.54 -5.15
C MET A 1 16.63 -8.15 -3.92
N PHE A 2 17.43 -8.72 -3.03
CA PHE A 2 16.98 -9.47 -1.86
C PHE A 2 16.17 -8.57 -0.92
N ILE A 3 15.11 -9.13 -0.32
CA ILE A 3 14.30 -8.45 0.68
C ILE A 3 15.22 -8.11 1.86
N ASN A 4 15.57 -6.84 2.04
CA ASN A 4 16.04 -6.34 3.33
C ASN A 4 14.81 -6.23 4.24
N TYR A 5 14.44 -7.33 4.90
CA TYR A 5 13.72 -7.27 6.16
C TYR A 5 14.67 -6.59 7.16
N ASP A 6 14.18 -5.61 7.91
CA ASP A 6 14.95 -5.05 9.02
C ASP A 6 15.20 -6.18 10.01
N HIS A 7 16.44 -6.64 10.09
CA HIS A 7 16.90 -7.66 11.03
C HIS A 7 17.18 -7.08 12.43
N GLN A 8 16.78 -5.83 12.70
CA GLN A 8 16.96 -5.17 13.99
C GLN A 8 15.94 -5.71 15.01
N GLY A 9 16.11 -6.98 15.40
CA GLY A 9 15.32 -7.61 16.46
C GLY A 9 15.36 -9.13 16.54
N LEU A 10 15.81 -9.85 15.51
CA LEU A 10 15.95 -11.32 15.58
C LEU A 10 17.40 -11.75 15.39
N SER A 11 18.07 -11.98 16.51
CA SER A 11 19.28 -12.77 16.56
C SER A 11 19.03 -14.19 16.02
N SER A 12 19.67 -14.48 14.89
CA SER A 12 20.32 -15.75 14.53
C SER A 12 19.54 -17.06 14.75
N GLY A 13 18.95 -17.58 13.67
CA GLY A 13 18.60 -19.00 13.54
C GLY A 13 18.07 -19.33 12.15
N GLY A 14 18.66 -20.32 11.46
CA GLY A 14 18.22 -20.74 10.11
C GLY A 14 16.72 -21.06 10.04
N ALA A 15 16.13 -21.50 11.15
CA ALA A 15 14.69 -21.71 11.29
C ALA A 15 13.86 -20.43 11.10
N ALA A 16 14.30 -19.27 11.62
CA ALA A 16 13.58 -18.00 11.48
C ALA A 16 13.56 -17.50 10.02
N MET A 17 14.64 -17.74 9.28
CA MET A 17 14.72 -17.42 7.85
C MET A 17 13.78 -18.32 7.03
N VAL A 18 13.78 -19.63 7.31
CA VAL A 18 12.89 -20.60 6.64
C VAL A 18 11.43 -20.29 6.94
N LEU A 19 11.11 -19.93 8.18
CA LEU A 19 9.77 -19.49 8.58
C LEU A 19 9.34 -18.21 7.85
N GLY A 20 10.25 -17.24 7.71
CA GLY A 20 10.00 -16.02 6.94
C GLY A 20 9.69 -16.31 5.47
N LEU A 21 10.49 -17.15 4.82
CA LEU A 21 10.28 -17.56 3.43
C LEU A 21 8.98 -18.36 3.25
N ALA A 22 8.68 -19.26 4.18
CA ALA A 22 7.44 -20.05 4.16
C ALA A 22 6.21 -19.14 4.32
N LEU A 23 6.27 -18.16 5.23
CA LEU A 23 5.20 -17.18 5.42
C LEU A 23 5.01 -16.31 4.17
N ASP A 24 6.10 -15.86 3.55
CA ASP A 24 6.04 -15.10 2.29
C ASP A 24 5.41 -15.91 1.14
N LEU A 25 5.73 -17.20 1.06
CA LEU A 25 5.14 -18.11 0.09
C LEU A 25 3.65 -18.33 0.35
N ILE A 26 3.26 -18.56 1.61
CA ILE A 26 1.86 -18.72 2.00
C ILE A 26 1.07 -17.45 1.65
N ILE A 27 1.60 -16.27 1.99
CA ILE A 27 0.94 -15.00 1.66
C ILE A 27 0.84 -14.82 0.15
N TYR A 28 1.89 -15.10 -0.61
CA TYR A 28 1.87 -15.02 -2.09
C TYR A 28 0.82 -15.97 -2.72
N LEU A 29 0.71 -17.19 -2.21
CA LEU A 29 -0.30 -18.15 -2.68
C LEU A 29 -1.70 -17.71 -2.27
N ALA A 30 -1.88 -17.24 -1.03
CA ALA A 30 -3.14 -16.78 -0.47
C ALA A 30 -3.62 -15.42 -1.03
N THR A 31 -2.71 -14.61 -1.60
CA THR A 31 -3.04 -13.36 -2.29
C THR A 31 -4.00 -13.65 -3.46
N PRO A 32 -5.27 -13.22 -3.42
CA PRO A 32 -6.15 -13.31 -4.58
C PRO A 32 -5.68 -12.29 -5.63
N ALA A 33 -4.90 -12.77 -6.60
CA ALA A 33 -4.45 -11.98 -7.73
C ALA A 33 -4.50 -12.85 -9.00
N PRO A 34 -4.96 -12.31 -10.15
CA PRO A 34 -4.84 -12.95 -11.44
C PRO A 34 -3.41 -13.47 -11.68
N ARG A 35 -3.30 -14.65 -12.32
CA ARG A 35 -2.00 -15.31 -12.56
C ARG A 35 -0.99 -14.39 -13.24
N HIS A 36 -1.40 -13.61 -14.23
CA HIS A 36 -0.52 -12.68 -14.93
C HIS A 36 0.05 -11.60 -14.00
N LEU A 37 -0.71 -11.11 -13.00
CA LEU A 37 -0.20 -10.15 -12.02
C LEU A 37 0.76 -10.79 -11.01
N LYS A 38 0.51 -12.07 -10.66
CA LYS A 38 1.43 -12.86 -9.83
C LYS A 38 2.76 -13.11 -10.53
N GLU A 39 2.72 -13.39 -11.83
CA GLU A 39 3.91 -13.58 -12.69
C GLU A 39 4.70 -12.28 -12.88
N MET A 40 4.02 -11.13 -12.84
CA MET A 40 4.63 -9.80 -12.84
C MET A 40 5.08 -9.33 -11.45
N ASP A 41 5.02 -10.18 -10.41
CA ASP A 41 5.44 -9.89 -9.03
C ASP A 41 4.71 -8.71 -8.34
N TYR A 42 3.56 -8.23 -8.84
CA TYR A 42 2.79 -7.16 -8.18
C TYR A 42 2.48 -7.42 -6.69
N PRO A 43 2.06 -8.64 -6.27
CA PRO A 43 1.83 -8.92 -4.86
C PRO A 43 3.07 -8.75 -3.98
N ARG A 44 4.25 -9.04 -4.54
CA ARG A 44 5.53 -8.87 -3.85
C ARG A 44 5.86 -7.40 -3.73
N GLU A 45 5.67 -6.62 -4.79
CA GLU A 45 5.91 -5.17 -4.76
C GLU A 45 5.02 -4.45 -3.75
N GLN A 46 3.75 -4.83 -3.62
CA GLN A 46 2.87 -4.29 -2.57
C GLN A 46 3.40 -4.57 -1.16
N ARG A 47 3.87 -5.80 -0.89
CA ARG A 47 4.49 -6.14 0.40
C ARG A 47 5.79 -5.37 0.64
N ASN A 48 6.61 -5.22 -0.39
CA ASN A 48 7.84 -4.43 -0.31
C ASN A 48 7.54 -2.98 0.05
N LEU A 49 6.48 -2.39 -0.53
CA LEU A 49 6.05 -1.03 -0.21
C LEU A 49 5.59 -0.91 1.25
N GLU A 50 4.74 -1.82 1.72
CA GLU A 50 4.28 -1.83 3.11
C GLU A 50 5.44 -2.05 4.10
N SER A 51 6.36 -2.96 3.78
CA SER A 51 7.55 -3.25 4.57
C SER A 51 8.47 -2.01 4.67
N ARG A 52 8.67 -1.30 3.55
CA ARG A 52 9.41 -0.03 3.52
C ARG A 52 8.72 1.05 4.33
N ARG A 53 7.39 1.20 4.20
CA ARG A 53 6.61 2.15 4.99
C ARG A 53 6.76 1.90 6.49
N LYS A 54 6.72 0.63 6.93
CA LYS A 54 6.91 0.27 8.34
C LYS A 54 8.30 0.63 8.85
N ARG A 55 9.37 0.26 8.11
CA ARG A 55 10.77 0.58 8.48
C ARG A 55 11.04 2.08 8.50
N CYS A 56 10.53 2.80 7.51
CA CYS A 56 10.81 4.22 7.30
C CYS A 56 9.66 5.12 7.77
N LYS A 57 8.82 4.66 8.70
CA LYS A 57 7.56 5.34 9.08
C LYS A 57 7.76 6.82 9.41
N ALA A 58 8.74 7.14 10.26
CA ALA A 58 9.00 8.52 10.67
C ALA A 58 9.45 9.41 9.49
N ALA A 59 10.28 8.87 8.58
CA ALA A 59 10.74 9.59 7.40
C ALA A 59 9.63 9.76 6.34
N TRP A 60 8.66 8.84 6.29
CA TRP A 60 7.52 8.90 5.37
C TRP A 60 6.39 9.80 5.87
N GLN A 61 6.26 9.99 7.18
CA GLN A 61 5.14 10.71 7.77
C GLN A 61 4.91 12.10 7.15
N PRO A 62 5.92 12.97 6.97
CA PRO A 62 5.71 14.28 6.36
C PRO A 62 5.24 14.18 4.90
N HIS A 63 5.71 13.18 4.15
CA HIS A 63 5.26 12.96 2.78
C HIS A 63 3.78 12.59 2.72
N LEU A 64 3.33 11.68 3.60
CA LEU A 64 1.92 11.28 3.66
C LEU A 64 1.01 12.46 4.01
N GLU A 65 1.40 13.25 5.01
CA GLU A 65 0.65 14.45 5.44
C GLU A 65 0.56 15.49 4.33
N ASN A 66 1.66 15.76 3.64
CA ASN A 66 1.70 16.71 2.54
C ASN A 66 0.85 16.24 1.34
N THR A 67 0.93 14.96 0.99
CA THR A 67 0.13 14.39 -0.11
C THR A 67 -1.36 14.43 0.22
N GLN A 68 -1.76 14.02 1.43
CA GLN A 68 -3.15 14.10 1.87
C GLN A 68 -3.65 15.54 1.84
N SER A 69 -2.88 16.49 2.38
CA SER A 69 -3.24 17.92 2.38
C SER A 69 -3.40 18.46 0.96
N LEU A 70 -2.52 18.06 0.03
CA LEU A 70 -2.61 18.45 -1.37
C LEU A 70 -3.88 17.90 -2.02
N ILE A 71 -4.22 16.63 -1.78
CA ILE A 71 -5.44 16.00 -2.29
C ILE A 71 -6.68 16.73 -1.77
N LEU A 72 -6.76 17.01 -0.47
CA LEU A 72 -7.89 17.73 0.12
C LEU A 72 -8.03 19.16 -0.42
N ASN A 73 -6.92 19.89 -0.52
CA ASN A 73 -6.92 21.22 -1.11
C ASN A 73 -7.37 21.23 -2.59
N ALA A 74 -7.13 20.15 -3.32
CA ALA A 74 -7.62 20.00 -4.69
C ALA A 74 -9.10 19.64 -4.70
N ALA A 75 -9.53 18.72 -3.82
CA ALA A 75 -10.93 18.32 -3.65
C ALA A 75 -11.83 19.51 -3.28
N ASP A 76 -11.38 20.39 -2.39
CA ASP A 76 -12.12 21.60 -1.98
C ASP A 76 -12.35 22.60 -3.12
N LYS A 77 -11.56 22.50 -4.20
CA LYS A 77 -11.68 23.34 -5.39
C LYS A 77 -12.54 22.69 -6.48
N CYS A 78 -12.98 21.44 -6.29
CA CYS A 78 -13.86 20.78 -7.24
C CYS A 78 -15.23 21.46 -7.27
N PRO A 79 -15.77 21.77 -8.46
CA PRO A 79 -17.08 22.43 -8.58
C PRO A 79 -18.26 21.51 -8.26
N SER A 80 -18.02 20.20 -8.16
CA SER A 80 -19.02 19.18 -7.86
C SER A 80 -18.47 18.19 -6.84
N SER A 81 -19.37 17.70 -5.99
CA SER A 81 -19.15 16.68 -4.97
C SER A 81 -19.80 15.34 -5.36
N GLU A 82 -20.09 15.10 -6.64
CA GLU A 82 -20.73 13.86 -7.07
C GLU A 82 -19.78 12.66 -7.03
N LYS A 83 -18.60 12.78 -7.63
CA LYS A 83 -17.68 11.65 -7.78
C LYS A 83 -16.23 12.07 -7.81
N VAL A 84 -15.37 11.30 -7.14
CA VAL A 84 -13.91 11.38 -7.26
C VAL A 84 -13.35 10.02 -7.68
N LEU A 85 -12.41 10.04 -8.64
CA LEU A 85 -11.73 8.86 -9.15
C LEU A 85 -10.25 8.92 -8.78
N VAL A 86 -9.77 7.93 -8.03
CA VAL A 86 -8.36 7.78 -7.66
C VAL A 86 -7.75 6.65 -8.48
N ILE A 87 -6.83 7.00 -9.40
CA ILE A 87 -6.10 6.04 -10.24
C ILE A 87 -4.75 5.76 -9.61
N GLY A 88 -4.41 4.49 -9.42
CA GLY A 88 -3.23 4.05 -8.69
C GLY A 88 -3.41 4.20 -7.18
N SER A 89 -4.59 3.86 -6.65
CA SER A 89 -4.94 4.02 -5.23
C SER A 89 -4.08 3.18 -4.28
N GLY A 90 -3.44 2.13 -4.79
CA GLY A 90 -2.54 1.26 -4.04
C GLY A 90 -3.16 0.77 -2.73
N ALA A 91 -2.38 0.88 -1.66
CA ALA A 91 -2.79 0.53 -0.31
C ALA A 91 -3.39 1.73 0.48
N LEU A 92 -3.70 2.84 -0.20
CA LEU A 92 -4.35 4.03 0.38
C LEU A 92 -3.54 4.73 1.49
N PHE A 93 -2.21 4.57 1.56
CA PHE A 93 -1.41 5.16 2.65
C PHE A 93 -1.44 6.70 2.67
N ASP A 94 -1.53 7.31 1.50
CA ASP A 94 -1.50 8.75 1.24
C ASP A 94 -2.83 9.31 0.73
N ILE A 95 -3.84 8.45 0.55
CA ILE A 95 -5.18 8.84 0.10
C ILE A 95 -6.07 9.11 1.33
N PRO A 96 -6.58 10.35 1.52
CA PRO A 96 -7.45 10.70 2.64
C PRO A 96 -8.89 10.18 2.41
N ILE A 97 -9.04 8.85 2.41
CA ILE A 97 -10.28 8.18 1.98
C ILE A 97 -11.49 8.55 2.84
N THR A 98 -11.29 8.81 4.13
CA THR A 98 -12.37 9.17 5.04
C THR A 98 -12.93 10.55 4.71
N GLU A 99 -12.05 11.50 4.46
CA GLU A 99 -12.38 12.88 4.12
C GLU A 99 -13.01 12.93 2.73
N LEU A 100 -12.43 12.24 1.74
CA LEU A 100 -13.00 12.13 0.40
C LEU A 100 -14.40 11.50 0.43
N SER A 101 -14.62 10.47 1.24
CA SER A 101 -15.94 9.82 1.37
C SER A 101 -16.98 10.70 2.10
N ARG A 102 -16.53 11.70 2.87
CA ARG A 102 -17.43 12.72 3.45
C ARG A 102 -17.78 13.82 2.46
N GLN A 103 -16.83 14.15 1.58
CA GLN A 103 -16.95 15.26 0.64
C GLN A 103 -17.65 14.87 -0.68
N PHE A 104 -17.47 13.65 -1.15
CA PHE A 104 -18.03 13.15 -2.41
C PHE A 104 -19.08 12.07 -2.17
N GLN A 105 -20.13 12.03 -3.01
CA GLN A 105 -21.14 10.97 -2.96
C GLN A 105 -20.57 9.61 -3.35
N GLU A 106 -19.60 9.59 -4.26
CA GLU A 106 -18.94 8.37 -4.72
C GLU A 106 -17.41 8.56 -4.78
N VAL A 107 -16.67 7.64 -4.15
CA VAL A 107 -15.22 7.55 -4.27
C VAL A 107 -14.88 6.26 -5.00
N VAL A 108 -14.35 6.38 -6.21
CA VAL A 108 -13.95 5.24 -7.04
C VAL A 108 -12.44 5.06 -6.93
N LEU A 109 -12.02 3.87 -6.48
CA LEU A 109 -10.62 3.50 -6.33
C LEU A 109 -10.25 2.52 -7.45
N VAL A 110 -9.23 2.87 -8.23
CA VAL A 110 -8.74 2.07 -9.34
C VAL A 110 -7.28 1.75 -9.12
N ASP A 111 -6.98 0.45 -9.05
CA ASP A 111 -5.63 -0.07 -9.04
C ASP A 111 -5.59 -1.38 -9.82
N ILE A 112 -4.40 -1.73 -10.32
CA ILE A 112 -4.11 -3.01 -10.97
C ILE A 112 -4.31 -4.16 -9.97
N LEU A 113 -3.96 -3.93 -8.71
CA LEU A 113 -4.16 -4.88 -7.62
C LEU A 113 -4.49 -4.11 -6.35
N HIS A 114 -5.61 -4.42 -5.69
CA HIS A 114 -5.88 -3.88 -4.36
C HIS A 114 -5.36 -4.86 -3.30
N PRO A 115 -4.62 -4.39 -2.28
CA PRO A 115 -4.40 -5.18 -1.09
C PRO A 115 -5.76 -5.38 -0.39
N TRP A 116 -6.01 -6.60 0.07
CA TRP A 116 -7.22 -6.97 0.81
C TRP A 116 -7.33 -6.25 2.16
#